data_AF-A0A3N9MRT3-F1
#
_entry.id   AF-A0A3N9MRT3-F1
#
_cell.length_a   1.000
_cell.length_b   1.000
_cell.length_c   1.000
_cell.angle_alpha   90.00
_cell.angle_beta   90.00
_cell.angle_gamma   90.00
#
_symmetry.space_group_name_H-M   'P 1'
#
loop_
_entity.id
_entity.type
_entity.pdbx_description
1 polymer ?
#
loop_
_entity_poly.entity_id
_entity_poly.type
_entity_poly.pdbx_seq_one_letter_code
_entity_poly.pdbx_strand_id
1 'polypeptide(L)'
;MNQLSKKLKHEFRELMEKAYEREIATYMHDLHEKFKDWEAGKIPAGELSVLIHQYDRGPSSEMFSRYNRVDPQISVARGLFKGLLKREEISDEAYQFIKDLVEFYHKES
;
A
#
# COMPACT_ATOMS: atom_id res chain seq x y z
N MET A 1 -23.49 -12.14 -7.92
CA MET A 1 -22.59 -11.14 -7.31
C MET A 1 -23.45 -10.04 -6.73
N ASN A 2 -23.51 -9.87 -5.41
CA ASN A 2 -24.25 -8.75 -4.81
C ASN A 2 -23.65 -7.45 -5.37
N GLN A 3 -24.49 -6.68 -6.05
CA GLN A 3 -24.10 -5.46 -6.72
C GLN A 3 -23.71 -4.45 -5.63
N LEU A 4 -22.41 -4.18 -5.46
CA LEU A 4 -21.94 -3.16 -4.52
C LEU A 4 -22.70 -1.85 -4.79
N SER A 5 -23.24 -1.27 -3.73
CA SER A 5 -23.91 0.03 -3.81
C SER A 5 -22.93 1.08 -4.33
N LYS A 6 -23.44 2.16 -4.95
CA LYS A 6 -22.60 3.27 -5.41
C LYS A 6 -21.77 3.85 -4.26
N LYS A 7 -22.35 3.89 -3.05
CA LYS A 7 -21.68 4.35 -1.82
C LYS A 7 -20.50 3.45 -1.46
N LEU A 8 -20.69 2.13 -1.41
CA LEU A 8 -19.60 1.20 -1.10
C LEU A 8 -18.49 1.23 -2.15
N LYS A 9 -18.84 1.31 -3.44
CA LYS A 9 -17.83 1.44 -4.51
C LYS A 9 -16.98 2.70 -4.34
N HIS A 10 -17.59 3.79 -3.89
CA HIS A 10 -16.87 5.03 -3.62
C HIS A 10 -15.96 4.89 -2.40
N GLU A 11 -16.47 4.36 -1.29
CA GLU A 11 -15.69 4.10 -0.08
C GLU A 11 -14.46 3.21 -0.36
N PHE A 12 -14.63 2.11 -1.11
CA PHE A 12 -13.49 1.25 -1.47
C PHE A 12 -12.44 1.97 -2.30
N ARG A 13 -12.83 2.89 -3.19
CA ARG A 13 -11.88 3.68 -3.97
C ARG A 13 -11.10 4.65 -3.08
N GLU A 14 -11.78 5.37 -2.19
CA GLU A 14 -11.13 6.29 -1.27
C GLU A 14 -10.15 5.56 -0.32
N LEU A 15 -10.56 4.40 0.22
CA LEU A 15 -9.72 3.57 1.07
C LEU A 15 -8.52 3.01 0.30
N MET A 16 -8.72 2.58 -0.95
CA MET A 16 -7.65 2.12 -1.82
C MET A 16 -6.63 3.23 -2.10
N GLU A 17 -7.09 4.42 -2.48
CA GLU A 17 -6.21 5.58 -2.72
C GLU A 17 -5.44 5.96 -1.45
N LYS A 18 -6.09 5.93 -0.30
CA LYS A 18 -5.45 6.20 0.99
C LYS A 18 -4.39 5.15 1.35
N ALA A 19 -4.68 3.87 1.13
CA ALA A 19 -3.72 2.79 1.35
C ALA A 19 -2.51 2.94 0.42
N TYR A 20 -2.74 3.29 -0.84
CA TYR A 20 -1.69 3.56 -1.82
C TYR A 20 -0.77 4.68 -1.37
N GLU A 21 -1.34 5.83 -0.99
CA GLU A 21 -0.58 6.99 -0.52
C GLU A 21 0.27 6.66 0.71
N ARG A 22 -0.28 5.93 1.68
CA ARG A 22 0.47 5.50 2.88
C ARG A 22 1.56 4.50 2.56
N GLU A 23 1.34 3.60 1.60
CA GLU A 23 2.39 2.68 1.15
C GLU A 23 3.51 3.45 0.44
N ILE A 24 3.20 4.45 -0.41
CA ILE A 24 4.19 5.37 -0.99
C ILE A 24 4.98 6.06 0.12
N ALA A 25 4.28 6.66 1.08
CA ALA A 25 4.91 7.40 2.16
C ALA A 25 5.91 6.54 2.95
N THR A 26 5.61 5.26 3.16
CA THR A 26 6.52 4.32 3.82
C THR A 26 7.81 4.16 3.02
N TYR A 27 7.72 3.88 1.72
CA TYR A 27 8.90 3.77 0.87
C TYR A 27 9.69 5.07 0.77
N MET A 28 9.02 6.22 0.76
CA MET A 28 9.68 7.53 0.75
C MET A 28 10.45 7.78 2.05
N HIS A 29 9.90 7.36 3.20
CA HIS A 29 10.63 7.42 4.48
C HIS A 29 11.87 6.52 4.46
N ASP A 30 11.74 5.29 3.95
CA ASP A 30 12.88 4.38 3.85
C ASP A 30 14.00 4.95 2.97
N LEU A 31 13.63 5.56 1.83
CA LEU A 31 14.59 6.24 0.96
C LEU A 31 15.22 7.46 1.64
N HIS A 32 14.43 8.26 2.36
CA HIS A 32 14.93 9.40 3.11
C HIS A 32 15.96 9.02 4.17
N GLU A 33 15.79 7.90 4.87
CA GLU A 33 16.81 7.39 5.79
C GLU A 33 18.12 7.05 5.07
N LYS A 34 18.08 6.59 3.82
CA LYS A 34 19.29 6.37 3.00
C LYS A 34 19.98 7.68 2.62
N PHE A 35 19.23 8.75 2.38
CA PHE A 35 19.82 10.08 2.20
C PHE A 35 20.56 10.54 3.46
N LYS A 36 19.98 10.32 4.65
CA LYS A 36 20.65 10.64 5.93
C LYS A 36 21.92 9.81 6.15
N ASP A 37 21.87 8.52 5.82
CA ASP A 37 23.05 7.64 5.93
C ASP A 37 24.19 8.11 5.01
N TRP A 38 23.87 8.59 3.81
CA TRP A 38 24.85 9.19 2.89
C TRP A 38 25.41 10.51 3.41
N GLU A 39 24.55 11.41 3.90
CA GLU A 39 24.97 12.69 4.49
C GLU A 39 25.90 12.49 5.69
N ALA A 40 25.63 11.46 6.50
CA ALA A 40 26.47 11.03 7.61
C ALA A 40 27.74 10.26 7.18
N GLY A 41 27.96 10.05 5.89
CA GLY A 41 29.12 9.33 5.34
C GLY A 41 29.12 7.82 5.59
N LYS A 42 27.99 7.23 6.00
CA LYS A 42 27.87 5.78 6.24
C LYS A 42 27.81 4.97 4.94
N ILE A 43 27.23 5.56 3.90
CA ILE A 43 27.20 4.98 2.55
C ILE A 43 27.77 5.96 1.53
N PRO A 44 28.47 5.49 0.48
CA PRO A 44 28.96 6.35 -0.58
C PRO A 44 27.82 6.78 -1.52
N ALA A 45 28.01 7.90 -2.23
CA ALA A 45 27.02 8.42 -3.19
C ALA A 45 26.62 7.39 -4.28
N GLY A 46 27.57 6.53 -4.69
CA GLY A 46 27.29 5.47 -5.67
C GLY A 46 26.29 4.43 -5.15
N GLU A 47 26.35 4.08 -3.87
CA GLU A 47 25.39 3.16 -3.25
C GLU A 47 24.01 3.80 -3.13
N LEU A 48 23.94 5.07 -2.70
CA LEU A 48 22.69 5.83 -2.68
C LEU A 48 22.05 5.91 -4.08
N SER A 49 22.85 6.16 -5.12
CA SER A 49 22.37 6.20 -6.50
C SER A 49 21.76 4.87 -6.95
N VAL A 50 22.38 3.73 -6.62
CA VAL A 50 21.81 2.41 -6.90
C VAL A 50 20.49 2.20 -6.17
N LEU A 51 20.41 2.57 -4.89
CA LEU A 51 19.19 2.45 -4.09
C LEU A 51 18.05 3.28 -4.72
N ILE A 52 18.30 4.53 -5.12
CA ILE A 52 17.32 5.37 -5.82
C ILE A 52 16.82 4.69 -7.11
N HIS A 53 17.71 4.12 -7.92
CA HIS A 53 17.31 3.40 -9.13
C HIS A 53 16.52 2.11 -8.86
N GLN A 54 16.77 1.44 -7.74
CA GLN A 54 15.96 0.29 -7.31
C GLN A 54 14.55 0.72 -6.88
N TYR A 55 14.42 1.83 -6.15
CA TYR A 55 13.13 2.41 -5.79
C TYR A 55 12.30 2.79 -7.02
N ASP A 56 12.94 3.40 -8.02
CA ASP A 56 12.27 3.83 -9.25
C ASP A 56 11.83 2.66 -10.15
N ARG A 57 12.50 1.51 -10.11
CA ARG A 57 12.18 0.37 -10.98
C ARG A 57 11.31 -0.72 -10.35
N GLY A 58 11.45 -0.97 -9.05
CA GLY A 58 10.77 -2.08 -8.38
C GLY A 58 9.49 -1.63 -7.67
N PRO A 59 9.61 -1.00 -6.47
CA PRO A 59 8.47 -0.62 -5.65
C PRO A 59 7.48 0.29 -6.37
N SER A 60 7.91 1.28 -7.15
CA SER A 60 7.01 2.23 -7.81
C SER A 60 6.11 1.57 -8.87
N SER A 61 6.68 0.74 -9.75
CA SER A 61 6.00 0.11 -10.89
C SER A 61 5.11 -1.05 -10.45
N GLU A 62 5.60 -1.86 -9.51
CA GLU A 62 4.83 -2.96 -8.95
C GLU A 62 3.67 -2.45 -8.09
N MET A 63 3.89 -1.39 -7.31
CA MET A 63 2.85 -0.78 -6.51
C MET A 63 1.82 -0.04 -7.37
N PHE A 64 2.26 0.72 -8.37
CA PHE A 64 1.34 1.34 -9.33
C PHE A 64 0.45 0.30 -10.01
N SER A 65 1.01 -0.85 -10.42
CA SER A 65 0.24 -1.94 -11.02
C SER A 65 -0.75 -2.57 -10.04
N ARG A 66 -0.34 -2.76 -8.78
CA ARG A 66 -1.18 -3.35 -7.73
C ARG A 66 -2.38 -2.49 -7.35
N TYR A 67 -2.30 -1.17 -7.43
CA TYR A 67 -3.45 -0.31 -7.10
C TYR A 67 -4.28 0.11 -8.33
N ASN A 68 -3.69 0.21 -9.52
CA ASN A 68 -4.43 0.65 -10.72
C ASN A 68 -5.04 -0.49 -11.56
N ARG A 69 -4.65 -1.76 -11.32
CA ARG A 69 -5.12 -2.90 -12.12
C ARG A 69 -5.88 -3.96 -11.32
N VAL A 70 -6.04 -3.76 -10.01
CA VAL A 70 -6.64 -4.72 -9.09
C VAL A 70 -7.96 -4.15 -8.56
N ASP A 71 -8.91 -5.04 -8.26
CA ASP A 71 -10.17 -4.63 -7.62
C ASP A 71 -9.89 -3.86 -6.31
N PRO A 72 -10.48 -2.66 -6.11
CA PRO A 72 -10.35 -1.88 -4.88
C PRO A 72 -10.55 -2.69 -3.59
N GLN A 73 -11.44 -3.69 -3.60
CA GLN A 73 -11.69 -4.55 -2.43
C GLN A 73 -10.43 -5.34 -2.01
N ILE A 74 -9.67 -5.85 -2.98
CA ILE A 74 -8.43 -6.59 -2.74
C ILE A 74 -7.35 -5.65 -2.20
N SER A 75 -7.21 -4.47 -2.81
CA SER A 75 -6.25 -3.45 -2.36
C SER A 75 -6.53 -2.99 -0.93
N VAL A 76 -7.80 -2.79 -0.58
CA VAL A 76 -8.21 -2.41 0.78
C VAL A 76 -7.98 -3.55 1.78
N ALA A 77 -8.29 -4.80 1.44
CA ALA A 77 -8.02 -5.95 2.29
C ALA A 77 -6.53 -6.09 2.61
N ARG A 78 -5.68 -5.98 1.59
CA ARG A 78 -4.22 -5.98 1.74
C ARG A 78 -3.73 -4.78 2.56
N GLY A 79 -4.30 -3.60 2.31
CA GLY A 79 -4.00 -2.37 3.06
C GLY A 79 -4.29 -2.52 4.55
N LEU A 80 -5.42 -3.14 4.91
CA LEU A 80 -5.75 -3.46 6.30
C LEU A 80 -4.78 -4.47 6.91
N PHE A 81 -4.50 -5.57 6.19
CA PHE A 81 -3.56 -6.60 6.63
C PHE A 81 -2.16 -6.04 6.89
N LYS A 82 -1.66 -5.16 6.02
CA LYS A 82 -0.36 -4.50 6.16
C LYS A 82 -0.32 -3.38 7.21
N GLY A 83 -1.44 -3.07 7.85
CA GLY A 83 -1.56 -1.94 8.78
C GLY A 83 -1.49 -0.56 8.12
N LEU A 84 -1.62 -0.49 6.78
CA LEU A 84 -1.74 0.76 6.04
C LEU A 84 -3.11 1.41 6.22
N LEU A 85 -4.14 0.61 6.52
CA LEU A 85 -5.45 1.05 6.95
C LEU A 85 -5.74 0.48 8.34
N LYS A 86 -6.52 1.19 9.15
CA LYS A 86 -7.03 0.71 10.42
C LYS A 86 -8.48 0.26 10.27
N ARG A 87 -8.92 -0.67 11.12
CA ARG A 87 -10.28 -1.23 11.06
C ARG A 87 -11.35 -0.17 11.25
N GLU A 88 -11.08 0.86 12.04
CA GLU A 88 -12.00 1.96 12.35
C GLU A 88 -12.20 2.91 11.16
N GLU A 89 -11.31 2.87 10.17
CA GLU A 89 -11.43 3.67 8.95
C GLU A 89 -12.37 3.03 7.92
N ILE A 90 -12.78 1.78 8.15
CA ILE A 90 -13.58 0.97 7.23
C ILE A 90 -14.97 0.78 7.85
N SER A 91 -16.03 1.09 7.10
CA SER A 91 -17.38 0.83 7.58
C SER A 91 -17.61 -0.67 7.81
N ASP A 92 -18.52 -1.01 8.74
CA ASP A 92 -18.86 -2.42 9.00
C ASP A 92 -19.41 -3.11 7.74
N GLU A 93 -20.18 -2.38 6.93
CA GLU A 93 -20.70 -2.85 5.66
C GLU A 93 -19.56 -3.19 4.70
N ALA A 94 -18.61 -2.27 4.47
CA ALA A 94 -17.45 -2.54 3.62
C ALA A 94 -16.57 -3.67 4.16
N TYR A 95 -16.37 -3.75 5.48
CA TYR A 95 -15.59 -4.82 6.10
C TYR A 95 -16.18 -6.20 5.83
N GLN A 96 -17.51 -6.36 5.86
CA GLN A 96 -18.15 -7.65 5.54
C GLN A 96 -17.82 -8.16 4.14
N PHE A 97 -17.57 -7.26 3.18
CA PHE A 97 -17.20 -7.65 1.81
C PHE A 97 -15.74 -8.07 1.65
N ILE A 98 -14.86 -7.71 2.58
CA ILE A 98 -13.42 -7.99 2.48
C ILE A 98 -12.90 -8.92 3.58
N LYS A 99 -13.70 -9.26 4.59
CA LYS A 99 -13.27 -10.07 5.74
C LYS A 99 -12.59 -11.39 5.30
N ASP A 100 -13.14 -12.08 4.31
CA ASP A 100 -12.60 -13.36 3.84
C ASP A 100 -11.24 -13.16 3.13
N LEU A 101 -11.08 -12.04 2.41
CA LEU A 101 -9.80 -11.65 1.80
C LEU A 101 -8.74 -11.28 2.85
N VAL A 102 -9.16 -10.62 3.93
CA VAL A 102 -8.27 -10.28 5.06
C VAL A 102 -7.82 -11.54 5.79
N GLU A 103 -8.73 -12.47 6.07
CA GLU A 103 -8.40 -13.77 6.65
C GLU A 103 -7.45 -14.59 5.77
N PHE A 104 -7.65 -14.54 4.45
CA PHE A 104 -6.75 -15.19 3.50
C PHE A 104 -5.30 -14.69 3.66
N TYR A 105 -5.08 -13.37 3.70
CA TYR A 105 -3.73 -12.82 3.91
C TYR A 105 -3.10 -13.22 5.25
N HIS A 106 -3.90 -13.35 6.31
CA HIS A 106 -3.41 -13.83 7.61
C HIS A 106 -3.03 -15.31 7.62
N LYS A 107 -3.62 -16.15 6.76
CA LYS A 107 -3.34 -17.60 6.70
C LYS A 107 -2.14 -17.93 5.82
N GLU A 108 -1.81 -17.08 4.85
CA GLU A 108 -0.68 -17.28 3.93
C GLU A 108 0.66 -16.67 4.40
N SER A 109 0.67 -15.98 5.55
CA SER A 109 1.88 -15.35 6.15
C SER A 109 2.46 -16.19 7.27
#